data_AF-A0A319DND9-F1
#
_entry.id   AF-A0A319DND9-F1
#
_cell.length_a   1.000
_cell.length_b   1.000
_cell.length_c   1.000
_cell.angle_alpha   90.00
_cell.angle_beta   90.00
_cell.angle_gamma   90.00
#
_symmetry.space_group_name_H-M   'P 1'
#
loop_
_entity.id
_entity.type
_entity.pdbx_description
1 polymer ?
#
loop_
_entity_poly.entity_id
_entity_poly.type
_entity_poly.pdbx_seq_one_letter_code
_entity_poly.pdbx_strand_id
1 'polypeptide(L)'
;MDSSAFHARGPEVSRTRQFLNFLGCILVLPLYYFLTAYTRHPLTLDILVTIFAAEYNRYTNENRRRKLYGRDKTLLDAEKAILRLSSSDPGPDCMAAVVGYREDPELWARALESYNSAEGCRFVLTGIDGNEEADMEMVRVFQKVRWSRAGHIESFQNPHIYTLNSPLFFWAAIKREIGPLLGLFYILYYYVTGTSMAYFSWTDLFLRVLYTIIYNVSRNPDRGSQSFGWVLPAMIFYNVPLPMVHAWSLATVFEGGWGTAMRAQGEAQGPGPGPGLSGAVKGGNPASKRAREGRMRKRMRELGFFVVWMGVVGGVVGRIATGLLGGGPEMAVRALGWGSVVFFGVTFYGLVVRE
;
A
#
# COMPACT_ATOMS: atom_id res chain seq x y z
N MET A 1 7.54 37.28 -16.08
CA MET A 1 7.75 36.40 -14.91
C MET A 1 8.09 35.03 -15.45
N ASP A 2 9.35 34.63 -15.30
CA ASP A 2 9.87 33.39 -15.85
C ASP A 2 9.35 32.19 -15.04
N SER A 3 8.42 31.43 -15.62
CA SER A 3 7.94 30.13 -15.09
C SER A 3 9.04 29.06 -15.01
N SER A 4 10.30 29.39 -15.31
CA SER A 4 11.45 28.48 -15.31
C SER A 4 12.14 28.34 -13.95
N ALA A 5 11.98 29.30 -13.03
CA ALA A 5 12.67 29.27 -11.73
C ALA A 5 12.08 28.24 -10.74
N PHE A 6 10.79 27.92 -10.86
CA PHE A 6 10.06 27.11 -9.86
C PHE A 6 10.09 25.59 -10.09
N HIS A 7 10.62 25.13 -11.23
CA HIS A 7 10.87 23.71 -11.48
C HIS A 7 12.26 23.24 -11.00
N ALA A 8 13.13 24.16 -10.57
CA ALA A 8 14.55 23.91 -10.32
C ALA A 8 14.92 23.54 -8.86
N ARG A 9 14.00 23.01 -8.05
CA ARG A 9 14.29 22.57 -6.67
C ARG A 9 14.44 21.06 -6.48
N GLY A 10 14.51 20.30 -7.57
CA GLY A 10 15.16 18.99 -7.56
C GLY A 10 16.66 19.18 -7.71
N PRO A 11 17.53 18.32 -7.12
CA PRO A 11 18.96 18.38 -7.40
C PRO A 11 19.16 18.31 -8.92
N GLU A 12 19.80 19.32 -9.52
CA GLU A 12 20.04 19.34 -10.95
C GLU A 12 20.89 18.12 -11.33
N VAL A 13 20.26 17.16 -12.00
CA VAL A 13 20.93 15.99 -12.54
C VAL A 13 21.42 16.35 -13.93
N SER A 14 22.72 16.18 -14.18
CA SER A 14 23.28 16.44 -15.52
C SER A 14 22.52 15.68 -16.60
N ARG A 15 22.32 16.29 -17.77
CA ARG A 15 21.57 15.67 -18.89
C ARG A 15 22.13 14.29 -19.26
N THR A 16 23.45 14.14 -19.24
CA THR A 16 24.13 12.85 -19.47
C THR A 16 23.69 11.80 -18.46
N ARG A 17 23.59 12.15 -17.17
CA ARG A 17 23.13 11.22 -16.13
C ARG A 17 21.66 10.89 -16.27
N GLN A 18 20.82 11.87 -16.63
CA GLN A 18 19.41 11.60 -16.93
C GLN A 18 19.25 10.63 -18.11
N PHE A 19 20.04 10.80 -19.17
CA PHE A 19 20.07 9.90 -20.31
C PHE A 19 20.53 8.48 -19.93
N LEU A 20 21.58 8.36 -19.11
CA LEU A 20 22.03 7.06 -18.59
C LEU A 20 20.99 6.39 -17.70
N ASN A 21 20.29 7.15 -16.85
CA ASN A 21 19.21 6.63 -16.02
C ASN A 21 18.04 6.14 -16.89
N PHE A 22 17.67 6.90 -17.92
CA PHE A 22 16.65 6.50 -18.89
C PHE A 22 17.02 5.19 -19.61
N LEU A 23 18.25 5.10 -20.14
CA LEU A 23 18.75 3.87 -20.76
C LEU A 23 18.75 2.71 -19.76
N GLY A 24 19.16 2.95 -18.52
CA GLY A 24 19.10 1.97 -17.45
C GLY A 24 17.67 1.50 -17.15
N CYS A 25 16.67 2.38 -17.18
CA CYS A 25 15.25 2.00 -16.99
C CYS A 25 14.75 1.07 -18.10
N ILE A 26 15.21 1.28 -19.35
CA ILE A 26 14.89 0.39 -20.46
C ILE A 26 15.58 -0.97 -20.28
N LEU A 27 16.85 -0.98 -19.87
CA LEU A 27 17.66 -2.20 -19.77
C LEU A 27 17.38 -3.03 -18.52
N VAL A 28 16.91 -2.43 -17.42
CA VAL A 28 16.73 -3.15 -16.14
C VAL A 28 15.64 -4.21 -16.23
N LEU A 29 14.57 -3.98 -17.00
CA LEU A 29 13.47 -4.94 -17.16
C LEU A 29 13.88 -6.21 -17.94
N PRO A 30 14.47 -6.14 -19.15
CA PRO A 30 14.92 -7.33 -19.87
C PRO A 30 16.06 -8.04 -19.14
N LEU A 31 16.96 -7.29 -18.48
CA LEU A 31 18.01 -7.89 -17.65
C LEU A 31 17.41 -8.66 -16.48
N TYR A 32 16.45 -8.08 -15.75
CA TYR A 32 15.75 -8.77 -14.67
C TYR A 32 15.02 -10.01 -15.18
N TYR A 33 14.28 -9.90 -16.29
CA TYR A 33 13.60 -11.03 -16.92
C TYR A 33 14.59 -12.16 -17.23
N PHE A 34 15.70 -11.85 -17.91
CA PHE A 34 16.75 -12.82 -18.22
C PHE A 34 17.30 -13.48 -16.95
N LEU A 35 17.69 -12.70 -15.94
CA LEU A 35 18.19 -13.22 -14.67
C LEU A 35 17.17 -14.15 -13.98
N THR A 36 15.88 -13.80 -14.00
CA THR A 36 14.82 -14.63 -13.41
C THR A 36 14.46 -15.86 -14.24
N ALA A 37 14.60 -15.81 -15.57
CA ALA A 37 14.28 -16.93 -16.46
C ALA A 37 15.32 -18.06 -16.39
N TYR A 38 16.59 -17.72 -16.14
CA TYR A 38 17.69 -18.70 -16.09
C TYR A 38 18.00 -19.23 -14.69
N THR A 39 17.37 -18.70 -13.65
CA THR A 39 17.56 -19.22 -12.28
C THR A 39 16.58 -20.34 -11.95
N ARG A 40 17.05 -21.32 -11.17
CA ARG A 40 16.19 -22.36 -10.58
C ARG A 40 15.35 -21.83 -9.40
N HIS A 41 15.73 -20.67 -8.87
CA HIS A 41 15.13 -20.07 -7.67
C HIS A 41 14.71 -18.61 -7.96
N PRO A 42 13.73 -18.40 -8.86
CA PRO A 42 13.30 -17.07 -9.27
C PRO A 42 12.77 -16.21 -8.11
N LEU A 43 12.03 -16.79 -7.17
CA LEU A 43 11.48 -16.06 -6.02
C LEU A 43 12.56 -15.65 -5.02
N THR A 44 13.56 -16.51 -4.81
CA THR A 44 14.72 -16.19 -3.96
C THR A 44 15.57 -15.10 -4.60
N LEU A 45 15.87 -15.21 -5.89
CA LEU A 45 16.60 -14.16 -6.60
C LEU A 45 15.83 -12.83 -6.54
N ASP A 46 14.52 -12.89 -6.75
CA ASP A 46 13.64 -11.74 -6.68
C ASP A 46 13.69 -11.01 -5.33
N ILE A 47 13.63 -11.73 -4.20
CA ILE A 47 13.74 -11.10 -2.88
C ILE A 47 15.13 -10.53 -2.63
N LEU A 48 16.21 -11.20 -3.08
CA LEU A 48 17.57 -10.70 -2.93
C LEU A 48 17.79 -9.40 -3.72
N VAL A 49 17.31 -9.33 -4.96
CA VAL A 49 17.36 -8.10 -5.77
C VAL A 49 16.52 -7.00 -5.11
N THR A 50 15.39 -7.35 -4.48
CA THR A 50 14.55 -6.38 -3.75
C THR A 50 15.26 -5.82 -2.53
N ILE A 51 15.87 -6.67 -1.71
CA ILE A 51 16.65 -6.27 -0.54
C ILE A 51 17.80 -5.37 -0.98
N PHE A 52 18.53 -5.76 -2.04
CA PHE A 52 19.61 -4.96 -2.59
C PHE A 52 19.11 -3.58 -3.06
N ALA A 53 18.03 -3.52 -3.83
CA ALA A 53 17.46 -2.27 -4.30
C ALA A 53 16.97 -1.40 -3.14
N ALA A 54 16.39 -1.99 -2.10
CA ALA A 54 15.94 -1.27 -0.91
C ALA A 54 17.11 -0.66 -0.14
N GLU A 55 18.17 -1.42 0.12
CA GLU A 55 19.37 -0.92 0.81
C GLU A 55 20.12 0.11 -0.04
N TYR A 56 20.22 -0.09 -1.36
CA TYR A 56 20.81 0.89 -2.27
C TYR A 56 20.04 2.21 -2.29
N ASN A 57 18.70 2.15 -2.37
CA ASN A 57 17.85 3.33 -2.32
C ASN A 57 17.95 4.03 -0.95
N ARG A 58 18.02 3.26 0.13
CA ARG A 58 18.24 3.80 1.48
C ARG A 58 19.58 4.52 1.58
N TYR A 59 20.67 3.87 1.16
CA TYR A 59 22.02 4.42 1.19
C TYR A 59 22.13 5.72 0.38
N THR A 60 21.59 5.72 -0.84
CA THR A 60 21.60 6.92 -1.71
C THR A 60 20.77 8.06 -1.11
N ASN A 61 19.61 7.76 -0.54
CA ASN A 61 18.78 8.76 0.13
C ASN A 61 19.44 9.29 1.41
N GLU A 62 20.09 8.45 2.21
CA GLU A 62 20.81 8.87 3.40
C GLU A 62 22.01 9.77 3.04
N ASN A 63 22.76 9.42 1.99
CA ASN A 63 23.83 10.27 1.49
C ASN A 63 23.33 11.63 1.00
N ARG A 64 22.17 11.68 0.33
CA ARG A 64 21.54 12.95 -0.06
C ARG A 64 21.17 13.78 1.17
N ARG A 65 20.55 13.16 2.18
CA ARG A 65 20.20 13.81 3.46
C ARG A 65 21.45 14.34 4.17
N ARG A 66 22.52 13.54 4.26
CA ARG A 66 23.79 13.96 4.86
C ARG A 66 24.41 15.15 4.14
N LYS A 67 24.35 15.21 2.81
CA LYS A 67 24.82 16.37 2.04
C LYS A 67 23.98 17.62 2.26
N LEU A 68 22.66 17.46 2.35
CA LEU A 68 21.75 18.57 2.64
C LEU A 68 22.02 19.16 4.04
N TYR A 69 21.95 18.32 5.07
CA TYR A 69 22.18 18.75 6.45
C TYR A 69 23.64 19.12 6.76
N GLY A 70 24.61 18.52 6.05
CA GLY A 70 26.02 18.85 6.19
C GLY A 70 26.37 20.23 5.62
N ARG A 71 25.62 20.69 4.61
CA ARG A 71 25.76 22.03 4.02
C ARG A 71 25.11 23.10 4.89
N ASP A 72 23.99 22.79 5.54
CA ASP A 72 23.34 23.71 6.49
C ASP A 72 24.20 23.97 7.73
N LYS A 73 24.95 22.99 8.23
CA LYS A 73 25.88 23.22 9.35
C LYS A 73 26.99 24.23 9.05
N THR A 74 27.36 24.41 7.78
CA THR A 74 28.36 25.41 7.36
C THR A 74 27.75 26.78 7.05
N LEU A 75 26.45 26.84 6.74
CA LEU A 75 25.73 28.09 6.44
C LEU A 75 24.97 28.66 7.65
N LEU A 76 24.58 27.84 8.64
CA LEU A 76 23.92 28.29 9.88
C LEU A 76 24.77 29.25 10.72
N ASP A 77 26.10 29.21 10.57
CA ASP A 77 27.00 30.20 11.17
C ASP A 77 27.03 31.54 10.41
N ALA A 78 26.64 31.56 9.12
CA ALA A 78 26.64 32.76 8.27
C ALA A 78 25.24 33.41 8.11
N GLU A 79 24.17 32.62 8.00
CA GLU A 79 22.80 33.13 7.79
C GLU A 79 22.17 33.75 9.03
N LYS A 80 22.61 33.38 10.25
CA LYS A 80 22.20 34.06 11.49
C LYS A 80 22.60 35.55 11.51
N ALA A 81 23.56 35.96 10.67
CA ALA A 81 23.95 37.35 10.47
C ALA A 81 23.16 38.06 9.36
N ILE A 82 22.59 37.33 8.38
CA ILE A 82 21.98 37.90 7.16
C ILE A 82 20.45 38.00 7.24
N LEU A 83 19.79 37.15 8.05
CA LEU A 83 18.33 37.16 8.26
C LEU A 83 17.74 38.45 8.89
N ARG A 84 18.55 39.49 9.14
CA ARG A 84 18.06 40.80 9.62
C ARG A 84 17.71 41.79 8.51
N LEU A 85 17.93 41.51 7.22
CA LEU A 85 17.98 42.58 6.21
C LEU A 85 17.17 42.44 4.92
N SER A 86 16.46 41.34 4.61
CA SER A 86 15.67 41.33 3.36
C SER A 86 14.51 40.35 3.34
N SER A 87 13.28 40.86 3.33
CA SER A 87 12.10 40.12 2.86
C SER A 87 11.17 41.03 2.05
N SER A 88 11.28 40.94 0.72
CA SER A 88 10.31 41.51 -0.25
C SER A 88 10.32 40.73 -1.58
N ASP A 89 10.56 39.42 -1.51
CA ASP A 89 10.36 38.50 -2.64
C ASP A 89 9.14 37.61 -2.36
N PRO A 90 8.32 37.24 -3.37
CA PRO A 90 7.20 36.33 -3.16
C PRO A 90 7.74 35.00 -2.66
N GLY A 91 7.35 34.66 -1.43
CA GLY A 91 8.00 33.64 -0.62
C GLY A 91 8.05 32.25 -1.27
N PRO A 92 8.98 31.39 -0.80
CA PRO A 92 9.13 30.03 -1.29
C PRO A 92 7.81 29.25 -1.21
N ASP A 93 7.59 28.34 -2.18
CA ASP A 93 6.56 27.28 -2.14
C ASP A 93 6.32 26.86 -0.69
N CYS A 94 5.12 27.13 -0.18
CA CYS A 94 4.85 27.04 1.24
C CYS A 94 4.77 25.55 1.62
N MET A 95 5.57 25.15 2.61
CA MET A 95 5.32 23.90 3.30
C MET A 95 4.20 24.16 4.32
N ALA A 96 3.03 23.57 4.13
CA ALA A 96 1.99 23.61 5.14
C ALA A 96 2.35 22.60 6.23
N ALA A 97 2.75 23.10 7.40
CA ALA A 97 2.83 22.27 8.60
C ALA A 97 1.45 22.27 9.25
N VAL A 98 0.76 21.14 9.20
CA VAL A 98 -0.57 20.99 9.78
C VAL A 98 -0.44 20.10 11.00
N VAL A 99 -0.72 20.64 12.18
CA VAL A 99 -0.70 19.86 13.43
C VAL A 99 -2.14 19.47 13.75
N GLY A 100 -2.41 18.17 13.74
CA GLY A 100 -3.67 17.62 14.21
C GLY A 100 -3.61 17.54 15.73
N TYR A 101 -4.37 18.40 16.40
CA TYR A 101 -4.77 18.18 17.80
C TYR A 101 -6.00 17.28 17.84
N ARG A 102 -6.45 16.84 19.03
CA ARG A 102 -7.66 16.02 19.28
C ARG A 102 -8.97 16.72 18.86
N GLU A 103 -9.02 17.19 17.62
CA GLU A 103 -10.13 17.88 17.00
C GLU A 103 -11.07 16.91 16.29
N ASP A 104 -12.17 17.44 15.76
CA ASP A 104 -13.13 16.71 14.95
C ASP A 104 -12.46 16.10 13.70
N PRO A 105 -12.48 14.76 13.53
CA PRO A 105 -11.93 14.05 12.36
C PRO A 105 -12.48 14.56 11.02
N GLU A 106 -13.73 15.04 10.98
CA GLU A 106 -14.34 15.59 9.77
C GLU A 106 -13.85 17.00 9.45
N LEU A 107 -13.60 17.81 10.48
CA LEU A 107 -12.97 19.13 10.31
C LEU A 107 -11.53 18.96 9.82
N TRP A 108 -10.81 18.00 10.40
CA TRP A 108 -9.46 17.64 10.00
C TRP A 108 -9.37 17.16 8.55
N ALA A 109 -10.28 16.29 8.12
CA ALA A 109 -10.35 15.82 6.75
C ALA A 109 -10.58 16.98 5.77
N ARG A 110 -11.55 17.85 6.08
CA ARG A 110 -11.84 19.05 5.25
C ARG A 110 -10.68 20.03 5.21
N ALA A 111 -9.98 20.23 6.32
CA ALA A 111 -8.78 21.06 6.37
C ALA A 111 -7.69 20.48 5.47
N LEU A 112 -7.39 19.18 5.57
CA LEU A 112 -6.43 18.50 4.69
C LEU A 112 -6.85 18.56 3.21
N GLU A 113 -8.14 18.39 2.90
CA GLU A 113 -8.67 18.51 1.55
C GLU A 113 -8.54 19.94 1.00
N SER A 114 -8.69 20.97 1.83
CA SER A 114 -8.55 22.36 1.39
C SER A 114 -7.14 22.69 0.88
N TYR A 115 -6.11 22.06 1.46
CA TYR A 115 -4.73 22.17 1.00
C TYR A 115 -4.49 21.51 -0.36
N ASN A 116 -5.33 20.57 -0.78
CA ASN A 116 -5.23 19.95 -2.10
C ASN A 116 -5.53 20.94 -3.24
N SER A 117 -6.34 21.97 -2.97
CA SER A 117 -6.68 23.04 -3.90
C SER A 117 -5.89 24.33 -3.68
N ALA A 118 -4.98 24.38 -2.70
CA ALA A 118 -4.25 25.60 -2.37
C ALA A 118 -3.09 25.86 -3.35
N GLU A 119 -3.13 26.99 -4.05
CA GLU A 119 -2.04 27.43 -4.93
C GLU A 119 -0.74 27.66 -4.13
N GLY A 120 0.38 27.09 -4.59
CA GLY A 120 1.69 27.23 -3.95
C GLY A 120 2.00 26.27 -2.80
N CYS A 121 1.03 25.48 -2.33
CA CYS A 121 1.23 24.48 -1.27
C CYS A 121 1.61 23.11 -1.85
N ARG A 122 2.92 22.85 -2.00
CA ARG A 122 3.43 21.59 -2.59
C ARG A 122 3.72 20.49 -1.56
N PHE A 123 4.04 20.86 -0.33
CA PHE A 123 4.43 19.92 0.71
C PHE A 123 3.57 20.16 1.95
N VAL A 124 2.84 19.13 2.37
CA VAL A 124 2.10 19.15 3.62
C VAL A 124 2.85 18.25 4.60
N LEU A 125 3.40 18.85 5.65
CA LEU A 125 3.96 18.14 6.79
C LEU A 125 2.88 18.04 7.85
N THR A 126 2.41 16.83 8.12
CA THR A 126 1.36 16.62 9.12
C THR A 126 1.98 16.07 10.40
N GLY A 127 1.87 16.82 11.49
CA GLY A 127 2.22 16.37 12.83
C GLY A 127 0.95 16.01 13.60
N ILE A 128 0.96 14.93 14.38
CA ILE A 128 -0.16 14.60 15.26
C ILE A 128 0.43 14.50 16.66
N ASP A 129 -0.06 15.35 17.55
CA ASP A 129 0.48 15.50 18.89
C ASP A 129 -0.20 14.52 19.84
N GLY A 130 0.41 13.34 19.99
CA GLY A 130 -0.04 12.31 20.94
C GLY A 130 0.06 10.89 20.41
N ASN A 131 -0.33 9.93 21.24
CA ASN A 131 -0.34 8.50 20.95
C ASN A 131 -1.57 7.79 21.54
N GLU A 132 -2.58 8.55 21.96
CA GLU A 132 -3.85 8.03 22.46
C GLU A 132 -4.78 7.64 21.30
N GLU A 133 -5.90 6.98 21.61
CA GLU A 133 -6.82 6.45 20.60
C GLU A 133 -7.41 7.51 19.66
N ALA A 134 -7.71 8.70 20.20
CA ALA A 134 -8.16 9.85 19.42
C ALA A 134 -7.07 10.40 18.48
N ASP A 135 -5.81 10.37 18.89
CA ASP A 135 -4.68 10.79 18.06
C ASP A 135 -4.49 9.79 16.90
N MET A 136 -4.70 8.51 17.18
CA MET A 136 -4.66 7.46 16.17
C MET A 136 -5.80 7.59 15.15
N GLU A 137 -6.95 8.15 15.51
CA GLU A 137 -8.04 8.47 14.57
C GLU A 137 -7.61 9.55 13.57
N MET A 138 -6.93 10.61 14.04
CA MET A 138 -6.38 11.66 13.19
C MET A 138 -5.30 11.13 12.23
N VAL A 139 -4.48 10.18 12.70
CA VAL A 139 -3.49 9.46 11.87
C VAL A 139 -4.23 8.67 10.79
N ARG A 140 -5.33 8.01 11.14
CA ARG A 140 -6.15 7.23 10.19
C ARG A 140 -6.80 8.14 9.15
N VAL A 141 -7.31 9.31 9.53
CA VAL A 141 -7.87 10.30 8.59
C VAL A 141 -6.82 10.78 7.60
N PHE A 142 -5.64 11.18 8.08
CA PHE A 142 -4.53 11.56 7.21
C PHE A 142 -4.12 10.40 6.29
N GLN A 143 -4.04 9.18 6.84
CA GLN A 143 -3.70 7.99 6.06
C GLN A 143 -4.70 7.71 4.95
N LYS A 144 -5.98 7.92 5.24
CA LYS A 144 -7.11 7.74 4.33
C LYS A 144 -7.10 8.77 3.20
N VAL A 145 -6.76 10.03 3.50
CA VAL A 145 -6.66 11.11 2.50
C VAL A 145 -5.52 10.82 1.51
N ARG A 146 -4.42 10.21 1.96
CA ARG A 146 -3.19 10.13 1.16
C ARG A 146 -2.85 8.76 0.56
N TRP A 147 -3.07 7.63 1.24
CA TRP A 147 -2.32 6.40 0.89
C TRP A 147 -3.01 5.36 0.00
N SER A 148 -4.34 5.33 -0.17
CA SER A 148 -4.93 4.19 -0.92
C SER A 148 -4.84 4.31 -2.45
N ARG A 149 -4.63 5.53 -2.99
CA ARG A 149 -4.60 5.81 -4.44
C ARG A 149 -3.41 6.62 -4.92
N ALA A 150 -2.78 7.41 -4.03
CA ALA A 150 -1.63 8.23 -4.41
C ALA A 150 -0.45 7.37 -4.90
N GLY A 151 -0.29 6.13 -4.42
CA GLY A 151 0.78 5.25 -4.91
C GLY A 151 0.74 5.01 -6.43
N HIS A 152 -0.46 4.73 -6.97
CA HIS A 152 -0.68 4.53 -8.40
C HIS A 152 -0.50 5.84 -9.17
N ILE A 153 -1.15 6.88 -8.66
CA ILE A 153 -1.19 8.19 -9.27
C ILE A 153 0.23 8.80 -9.31
N GLU A 154 0.97 8.79 -8.21
CA GLU A 154 2.35 9.28 -8.11
C GLU A 154 3.32 8.45 -8.96
N SER A 155 3.13 7.13 -9.08
CA SER A 155 3.95 6.29 -9.97
C SER A 155 3.81 6.69 -11.44
N PHE A 156 2.60 7.05 -11.89
CA PHE A 156 2.34 7.31 -13.32
C PHE A 156 2.30 8.80 -13.71
N GLN A 157 2.03 9.72 -12.78
CA GLN A 157 1.83 11.14 -13.11
C GLN A 157 3.12 11.90 -13.44
N ASN A 158 4.28 11.45 -12.93
CA ASN A 158 5.54 12.16 -13.15
C ASN A 158 6.66 11.21 -13.60
N PRO A 159 6.64 10.72 -14.86
CA PRO A 159 7.64 9.77 -15.36
C PRO A 159 9.06 10.35 -15.33
N HIS A 160 9.20 11.68 -15.33
CA HIS A 160 10.47 12.36 -15.20
C HIS A 160 11.18 12.04 -13.87
N ILE A 161 10.47 11.61 -12.82
CA ILE A 161 11.12 11.20 -11.57
C ILE A 161 12.08 10.00 -11.74
N TYR A 162 11.81 9.15 -12.74
CA TYR A 162 12.65 7.97 -13.02
C TYR A 162 13.96 8.32 -13.72
N THR A 163 14.00 9.42 -14.48
CA THR A 163 15.25 9.91 -15.09
C THR A 163 16.12 10.65 -14.08
N LEU A 164 15.54 11.16 -12.99
CA LEU A 164 16.28 11.82 -11.91
C LEU A 164 16.86 10.84 -10.88
N ASN A 165 16.35 9.61 -10.82
CA ASN A 165 16.75 8.61 -9.83
C ASN A 165 17.46 7.40 -10.47
N SER A 166 17.98 6.51 -9.62
CA SER A 166 18.60 5.27 -10.09
C SER A 166 17.58 4.42 -10.86
N PRO A 167 17.98 3.72 -11.94
CA PRO A 167 17.12 2.75 -12.63
C PRO A 167 16.50 1.68 -11.73
N LEU A 168 17.16 1.35 -10.60
CA LEU A 168 16.62 0.42 -9.60
C LEU A 168 15.35 0.95 -8.93
N PHE A 169 15.19 2.27 -8.83
CA PHE A 169 13.96 2.89 -8.34
C PHE A 169 12.79 2.65 -9.32
N PHE A 170 13.05 2.78 -10.63
CA PHE A 170 12.05 2.45 -11.65
C PHE A 170 11.67 0.98 -11.62
N TRP A 171 12.65 0.07 -11.56
CA TRP A 171 12.37 -1.37 -11.41
C TRP A 171 11.52 -1.67 -10.16
N ALA A 172 11.86 -1.06 -9.01
CA ALA A 172 11.10 -1.26 -7.78
C ALA A 172 9.66 -0.73 -7.90
N ALA A 173 9.46 0.41 -8.56
CA ALA A 173 8.14 0.96 -8.83
C ALA A 173 7.32 0.05 -9.76
N ILE A 174 7.88 -0.33 -10.91
CA ILE A 174 7.22 -1.25 -11.86
C ILE A 174 6.87 -2.57 -11.18
N LYS A 175 7.79 -3.15 -10.40
CA LYS A 175 7.54 -4.38 -9.67
C LYS A 175 6.40 -4.22 -8.65
N ARG A 176 6.33 -3.07 -7.97
CA ARG A 176 5.27 -2.79 -7.00
C ARG A 176 3.89 -2.71 -7.66
N GLU A 177 3.79 -2.11 -8.84
CA GLU A 177 2.51 -1.94 -9.55
C GLU A 177 2.13 -3.19 -10.38
N ILE A 178 3.05 -3.73 -11.17
CA ILE A 178 2.77 -4.84 -12.09
C ILE A 178 2.79 -6.19 -11.37
N GLY A 179 3.63 -6.35 -10.33
CA GLY A 179 3.82 -7.61 -9.62
C GLY A 179 2.52 -8.22 -9.07
N PRO A 180 1.72 -7.47 -8.30
CA PRO A 180 0.43 -7.95 -7.81
C PRO A 180 -0.55 -8.30 -8.94
N LEU A 181 -0.57 -7.54 -10.03
CA LEU A 181 -1.44 -7.81 -11.19
C LEU A 181 -1.05 -9.09 -11.93
N LEU A 182 0.25 -9.34 -12.11
CA LEU A 182 0.73 -10.62 -12.64
C LEU A 182 0.39 -11.78 -11.70
N GLY A 183 0.53 -11.58 -10.39
CA GLY A 183 0.10 -12.55 -9.38
C GLY A 183 -1.39 -12.88 -9.50
N LEU A 184 -2.24 -11.86 -9.65
CA LEU A 184 -3.68 -12.03 -9.90
C LEU A 184 -3.93 -12.86 -11.16
N PHE A 185 -3.29 -12.48 -12.27
CA PHE A 185 -3.42 -13.18 -13.55
C PHE A 185 -3.00 -14.65 -13.45
N TYR A 186 -1.84 -14.95 -12.84
CA TYR A 186 -1.36 -16.33 -12.69
C TYR A 186 -2.28 -17.18 -11.81
N ILE A 187 -2.80 -16.62 -10.72
CA ILE A 187 -3.74 -17.32 -9.84
C ILE A 187 -5.05 -17.63 -10.58
N LEU A 188 -5.60 -16.65 -11.30
CA LEU A 188 -6.83 -16.85 -12.09
C LEU A 188 -6.63 -17.85 -13.23
N TYR A 189 -5.49 -17.77 -13.93
CA TYR A 189 -5.16 -18.73 -14.97
C TYR A 189 -5.05 -20.16 -14.40
N TYR A 190 -4.36 -20.33 -13.26
CA TYR A 190 -4.27 -21.62 -12.59
C TYR A 190 -5.63 -22.10 -12.06
N TYR A 191 -6.48 -21.19 -11.58
CA TYR A 191 -7.84 -21.49 -11.15
C TYR A 191 -8.70 -22.04 -12.30
N VAL A 192 -8.61 -21.43 -13.49
CA VAL A 192 -9.41 -21.85 -14.65
C VAL A 192 -8.83 -23.10 -15.30
N THR A 193 -7.54 -23.11 -15.61
CA THR A 193 -6.94 -24.17 -16.44
C THR A 193 -6.37 -25.35 -15.65
N GLY A 194 -6.02 -25.14 -14.39
CA GLY A 194 -5.28 -26.12 -13.58
C GLY A 194 -3.80 -26.26 -13.96
N THR A 195 -3.33 -25.48 -14.94
CA THR A 195 -1.93 -25.52 -15.41
C THR A 195 -1.16 -24.33 -14.85
N SER A 196 0.11 -24.55 -14.47
CA SER A 196 0.98 -23.48 -14.00
C SER A 196 1.70 -22.82 -15.17
N MET A 197 1.57 -21.50 -15.32
CA MET A 197 2.30 -20.73 -16.35
C MET A 197 3.77 -20.53 -16.00
N ALA A 198 4.07 -20.47 -14.71
CA ALA A 198 5.42 -20.25 -14.21
C ALA A 198 5.90 -21.48 -13.44
N TYR A 199 7.21 -21.71 -13.47
CA TYR A 199 7.83 -22.68 -12.58
C TYR A 199 7.61 -22.22 -11.13
N PHE A 200 7.02 -23.10 -10.33
CA PHE A 200 6.81 -22.85 -8.91
C PHE A 200 7.51 -23.95 -8.10
N SER A 201 8.34 -23.54 -7.15
CA SER A 201 9.04 -24.46 -6.26
C SER A 201 8.76 -24.10 -4.82
N TRP A 202 8.35 -25.11 -4.02
CA TRP A 202 8.12 -24.96 -2.59
C TRP A 202 9.40 -24.59 -1.83
N THR A 203 10.56 -25.10 -2.26
CA THR A 203 11.84 -24.74 -1.64
C THR A 203 12.19 -23.28 -1.90
N ASP A 204 11.91 -22.78 -3.10
CA ASP A 204 12.13 -21.38 -3.46
C ASP A 204 11.19 -20.43 -2.69
N LEU A 205 9.92 -20.82 -2.52
CA LEU A 205 9.00 -20.07 -1.66
C LEU A 205 9.46 -20.03 -0.20
N PHE A 206 9.90 -21.16 0.35
CA PHE A 206 10.40 -21.24 1.72
C PHE A 206 11.63 -20.34 1.92
N LEU A 207 12.60 -20.41 1.01
CA LEU A 207 13.79 -19.55 1.04
C LEU A 207 13.40 -18.07 0.97
N ARG A 208 12.46 -17.69 0.10
CA ARG A 208 11.94 -16.31 0.04
C ARG A 208 11.39 -15.84 1.39
N VAL A 209 10.56 -16.66 2.04
CA VAL A 209 10.00 -16.33 3.37
C VAL A 209 11.13 -16.19 4.39
N LEU A 210 12.06 -17.14 4.43
CA LEU A 210 13.19 -17.14 5.35
C LEU A 210 14.07 -15.88 5.19
N TYR A 211 14.49 -15.55 3.97
CA TYR A 211 15.27 -14.34 3.70
C TYR A 211 14.54 -13.07 4.08
N THR A 212 13.22 -13.02 3.85
CA THR A 212 12.42 -11.85 4.24
C THR A 212 12.37 -11.69 5.77
N ILE A 213 12.23 -12.79 6.52
CA ILE A 213 12.28 -12.77 7.98
C ILE A 213 13.67 -12.31 8.46
N ILE A 214 14.74 -12.94 7.97
CA ILE A 214 16.13 -12.60 8.34
C ILE A 214 16.43 -11.12 8.06
N TYR A 215 16.03 -10.61 6.90
CA TYR A 215 16.23 -9.21 6.54
C TYR A 215 15.46 -8.26 7.49
N ASN A 216 14.18 -8.54 7.75
CA ASN A 216 13.37 -7.69 8.63
C ASN A 216 13.88 -7.68 10.07
N VAL A 217 14.32 -8.84 10.59
CA VAL A 217 14.91 -9.01 11.93
C VAL A 217 16.22 -8.25 12.02
N SER A 218 17.14 -8.47 11.08
CA SER A 218 18.46 -7.84 11.09
C SER A 218 18.37 -6.32 10.97
N ARG A 219 17.35 -5.80 10.27
CA ARG A 219 17.18 -4.36 10.09
C ARG A 219 16.47 -3.65 11.24
N ASN A 220 15.63 -4.34 12.00
CA ASN A 220 14.83 -3.77 13.09
C ASN A 220 15.05 -4.56 14.39
N PRO A 221 16.27 -4.55 14.95
CA PRO A 221 16.58 -5.32 16.17
C PRO A 221 15.71 -4.91 17.36
N ASP A 222 15.27 -3.65 17.41
CA ASP A 222 14.53 -3.07 18.54
C ASP A 222 13.05 -3.50 18.60
N ARG A 223 12.50 -4.15 17.55
CA ARG A 223 11.07 -4.51 17.49
C ARG A 223 10.68 -5.77 18.29
N GLY A 224 11.58 -6.29 19.12
CA GLY A 224 11.29 -7.27 20.18
C GLY A 224 10.96 -8.69 19.70
N SER A 225 11.40 -9.69 20.46
CA SER A 225 11.23 -11.13 20.18
C SER A 225 9.76 -11.59 20.13
N GLN A 226 8.87 -10.89 20.84
CA GLN A 226 7.46 -11.28 20.98
C GLN A 226 6.63 -11.14 19.69
N SER A 227 7.12 -10.42 18.68
CA SER A 227 6.41 -10.21 17.41
C SER A 227 6.75 -11.24 16.33
N PHE A 228 7.78 -12.08 16.52
CA PHE A 228 8.25 -12.99 15.47
C PHE A 228 7.25 -14.07 15.08
N GLY A 229 6.46 -14.58 16.03
CA GLY A 229 5.39 -15.53 15.75
C GLY A 229 4.30 -14.98 14.82
N TRP A 230 4.14 -13.66 14.77
CA TRP A 230 3.14 -12.99 13.94
C TRP A 230 3.63 -12.64 12.53
N VAL A 231 4.92 -12.79 12.24
CA VAL A 231 5.48 -12.42 10.93
C VAL A 231 4.91 -13.27 9.81
N LEU A 232 4.84 -14.59 9.99
CA LEU A 232 4.32 -15.50 8.97
C LEU A 232 2.81 -15.29 8.73
N PRO A 233 1.94 -15.25 9.77
CA PRO A 233 0.54 -14.86 9.59
C PRO A 233 0.38 -13.51 8.89
N ALA A 234 1.16 -12.50 9.28
CA ALA A 234 1.11 -11.18 8.66
C ALA A 234 1.52 -11.22 7.17
N MET A 235 2.54 -12.01 6.81
CA MET A 235 2.93 -12.21 5.41
C MET A 235 1.81 -12.85 4.59
N ILE A 236 1.14 -13.87 5.12
CA ILE A 236 0.00 -14.50 4.44
C ILE A 236 -1.13 -13.49 4.28
N PHE A 237 -1.49 -12.82 5.38
CA PHE A 237 -2.55 -11.81 5.39
C PHE A 237 -2.26 -10.62 4.47
N TYR A 238 -1.00 -10.26 4.27
CA TYR A 238 -0.63 -9.20 3.35
C TYR A 238 -0.63 -9.69 1.90
N ASN A 239 0.06 -10.80 1.61
CA ASN A 239 0.31 -11.22 0.21
C ASN A 239 -0.89 -11.90 -0.46
N VAL A 240 -1.78 -12.56 0.30
CA VAL A 240 -2.93 -13.25 -0.29
C VAL A 240 -4.00 -12.27 -0.81
N PRO A 241 -4.40 -11.24 -0.04
CA PRO A 241 -5.31 -10.19 -0.52
C PRO A 241 -4.72 -9.25 -1.57
N LEU A 242 -3.40 -8.99 -1.49
CA LEU A 242 -2.74 -7.92 -2.22
C LEU A 242 -3.06 -7.87 -3.72
N PRO A 243 -3.01 -8.99 -4.50
CA PRO A 243 -3.31 -8.96 -5.93
C PRO A 243 -4.65 -8.34 -6.27
N MET A 244 -5.71 -8.75 -5.57
CA MET A 244 -7.06 -8.26 -5.83
C MET A 244 -7.26 -6.85 -5.25
N VAL A 245 -6.77 -6.57 -4.05
CA VAL A 245 -6.84 -5.22 -3.47
C VAL A 245 -6.17 -4.22 -4.42
N HIS A 246 -5.03 -4.59 -4.98
CA HIS A 246 -4.30 -3.78 -5.93
C HIS A 246 -5.09 -3.57 -7.24
N ALA A 247 -5.61 -4.64 -7.84
CA ALA A 247 -6.45 -4.52 -9.04
C ALA A 247 -7.72 -3.68 -8.82
N TRP A 248 -8.39 -3.86 -7.67
CA TRP A 248 -9.56 -3.06 -7.31
C TRP A 248 -9.21 -1.59 -7.08
N SER A 249 -8.09 -1.32 -6.42
CA SER A 249 -7.62 0.06 -6.21
C SER A 249 -7.31 0.78 -7.53
N LEU A 250 -6.79 0.05 -8.53
CA LEU A 250 -6.55 0.56 -9.88
C LEU A 250 -7.87 0.80 -10.63
N ALA A 251 -8.80 -0.16 -10.58
CA ALA A 251 -10.11 -0.04 -11.23
C ALA A 251 -10.93 1.14 -10.69
N THR A 252 -10.78 1.44 -9.40
CA THR A 252 -11.50 2.52 -8.71
C THR A 252 -10.70 3.80 -8.60
N VAL A 253 -9.57 3.95 -9.32
CA VAL A 253 -8.68 5.11 -9.17
C VAL A 253 -9.40 6.44 -9.49
N PHE A 254 -10.38 6.41 -10.39
CA PHE A 254 -11.19 7.57 -10.79
C PHE A 254 -12.54 7.68 -10.07
N GLU A 255 -12.92 6.72 -9.23
CA GLU A 255 -14.16 6.82 -8.47
C GLU A 255 -13.98 7.83 -7.34
N GLY A 256 -14.80 8.89 -7.29
CA GLY A 256 -14.73 9.94 -6.26
C GLY A 256 -15.04 9.50 -4.81
N GLY A 257 -15.10 8.19 -4.52
CA GLY A 257 -15.35 7.62 -3.19
C GLY A 257 -14.12 6.97 -2.57
N TRP A 258 -13.90 7.18 -1.27
CA TRP A 258 -12.66 6.89 -0.53
C TRP A 258 -12.27 5.43 -0.26
N GLY A 259 -12.91 4.42 -0.87
CA GLY A 259 -12.48 3.00 -0.85
C GLY A 259 -12.26 2.31 0.52
N THR A 260 -12.49 3.00 1.65
CA THR A 260 -12.09 2.59 3.01
C THR A 260 -13.23 2.74 4.03
N ALA A 261 -14.49 2.76 3.55
CA ALA A 261 -15.65 3.02 4.40
C ALA A 261 -15.87 1.97 5.51
N MET A 262 -15.19 0.81 5.45
CA MET A 262 -15.17 -0.19 6.52
C MET A 262 -14.72 0.35 7.88
N ARG A 263 -13.73 1.26 7.94
CA ARG A 263 -13.16 1.68 9.25
C ARG A 263 -14.00 2.72 9.98
N ALA A 264 -14.64 3.62 9.25
CA ALA A 264 -15.42 4.71 9.86
C ALA A 264 -16.70 4.23 10.57
N GLN A 265 -17.19 3.02 10.30
CA GLN A 265 -18.44 2.53 10.90
C GLN A 265 -18.27 2.00 12.34
N GLY A 266 -17.07 1.55 12.70
CA GLY A 266 -16.78 1.14 14.08
C GLY A 266 -16.62 2.33 15.03
N GLU A 267 -16.13 3.46 14.51
CA GLU A 267 -15.80 4.67 15.29
C GLU A 267 -17.00 5.63 15.42
N ALA A 268 -17.95 5.63 14.48
CA ALA A 268 -19.19 6.41 14.58
C ALA A 268 -20.18 5.91 15.68
N GLN A 269 -19.88 4.79 16.34
CA GLN A 269 -20.51 4.40 17.59
C GLN A 269 -19.67 4.93 18.77
N GLY A 270 -19.71 6.25 18.97
CA GLY A 270 -19.24 6.84 20.23
C GLY A 270 -19.98 6.23 21.43
N PRO A 271 -19.45 6.40 22.66
CA PRO A 271 -20.07 5.88 23.88
C PRO A 271 -21.45 6.51 24.04
N GLY A 272 -22.49 5.75 23.68
CA GLY A 272 -23.88 6.14 23.91
C GLY A 272 -24.15 6.30 25.41
N PRO A 273 -25.11 7.18 25.79
CA PRO A 273 -25.49 7.39 27.18
C PRO A 273 -25.94 6.06 27.81
N GLY A 274 -25.59 5.89 29.09
CA GLY A 274 -25.62 4.64 29.84
C GLY A 274 -26.94 3.87 29.87
N PRO A 275 -26.94 2.70 30.55
CA PRO A 275 -28.00 1.70 30.45
C PRO A 275 -29.28 2.16 31.15
N GLY A 276 -30.09 2.92 30.41
CA GLY A 276 -31.48 3.24 30.75
C GLY A 276 -32.41 2.23 30.09
N LEU A 277 -33.15 1.51 30.92
CA LEU A 277 -34.20 0.54 30.59
C LEU A 277 -34.88 0.79 29.23
N SER A 278 -34.69 -0.10 28.26
CA SER A 278 -35.65 -0.28 27.17
C SER A 278 -36.08 -1.74 27.12
N GLY A 279 -37.34 -1.95 27.49
CA GLY A 279 -38.01 -3.24 27.38
C GLY A 279 -38.00 -3.73 25.94
N ALA A 280 -37.74 -5.02 25.78
CA ALA A 280 -37.74 -5.73 24.52
C ALA A 280 -39.15 -5.73 23.88
N VAL A 281 -39.49 -4.67 23.16
CA VAL A 281 -40.60 -4.71 22.19
C VAL A 281 -40.08 -5.44 20.95
N LYS A 282 -40.42 -6.72 20.89
CA LYS A 282 -40.14 -7.64 19.76
C LYS A 282 -41.07 -7.33 18.57
N GLY A 283 -41.13 -6.07 18.15
CA GLY A 283 -41.88 -5.58 17.00
C GLY A 283 -40.90 -5.10 15.94
N GLY A 284 -40.64 -5.93 14.91
CA GLY A 284 -39.72 -5.59 13.84
C GLY A 284 -40.23 -4.44 12.99
N ASN A 285 -39.89 -3.20 13.39
CA ASN A 285 -40.24 -1.99 12.66
C ASN A 285 -39.69 -2.07 11.21
N PRO A 286 -40.51 -1.97 10.14
CA PRO A 286 -40.04 -2.13 8.75
C PRO A 286 -38.92 -1.14 8.34
N ALA A 287 -38.80 -0.01 9.04
CA ALA A 287 -37.70 0.94 8.87
C ALA A 287 -36.32 0.32 9.22
N SER A 288 -36.25 -0.55 10.23
CA SER A 288 -34.97 -1.19 10.63
C SER A 288 -34.51 -2.22 9.60
N LYS A 289 -35.45 -2.92 8.95
CA LYS A 289 -35.15 -3.87 7.86
C LYS A 289 -34.55 -3.15 6.65
N ARG A 290 -35.17 -2.04 6.19
CA ARG A 290 -34.65 -1.25 5.06
C ARG A 290 -33.26 -0.66 5.34
N ALA A 291 -33.03 -0.19 6.56
CA ALA A 291 -31.71 0.30 6.97
C ALA A 291 -30.64 -0.82 6.95
N ARG A 292 -30.99 -2.04 7.39
CA ARG A 292 -30.09 -3.20 7.35
C ARG A 292 -29.77 -3.63 5.91
N GLU A 293 -30.77 -3.68 5.03
CA GLU A 293 -30.59 -3.99 3.61
C GLU A 293 -29.69 -2.96 2.91
N GLY A 294 -29.88 -1.67 3.22
CA GLY A 294 -29.02 -0.59 2.71
C GLY A 294 -27.55 -0.76 3.12
N ARG A 295 -27.29 -1.09 4.40
CA ARG A 295 -25.93 -1.37 4.90
C ARG A 295 -25.31 -2.59 4.23
N MET A 296 -26.05 -3.68 4.11
CA MET A 296 -25.54 -4.91 3.48
C MET A 296 -25.20 -4.67 2.01
N ARG A 297 -26.05 -3.96 1.26
CA ARG A 297 -25.78 -3.59 -0.14
C ARG A 297 -24.55 -2.68 -0.27
N LYS A 298 -24.37 -1.74 0.66
CA LYS A 298 -23.17 -0.88 0.71
C LYS A 298 -21.91 -1.71 0.96
N ARG A 299 -21.90 -2.59 1.96
CA ARG A 299 -20.76 -3.48 2.23
C ARG A 299 -20.46 -4.42 1.09
N MET A 300 -21.49 -5.00 0.46
CA MET A 300 -21.28 -5.85 -0.71
C MET A 300 -20.65 -5.08 -1.87
N ARG A 301 -21.00 -3.79 -2.05
CA ARG A 301 -20.35 -2.93 -3.05
C ARG A 301 -18.88 -2.66 -2.72
N GLU A 302 -18.59 -2.42 -1.44
CA GLU A 302 -17.24 -2.07 -0.99
C GLU A 302 -16.31 -3.30 -0.88
N LEU A 303 -16.85 -4.48 -0.59
CA LEU A 303 -16.08 -5.67 -0.18
C LEU A 303 -16.38 -6.92 -0.98
N GLY A 304 -17.39 -6.89 -1.83
CA GLY A 304 -17.77 -8.04 -2.65
C GLY A 304 -16.60 -8.54 -3.48
N PHE A 305 -15.75 -7.63 -3.98
CA PHE A 305 -14.54 -7.98 -4.72
C PHE A 305 -13.60 -8.87 -3.89
N PHE A 306 -13.43 -8.56 -2.59
CA PHE A 306 -12.55 -9.29 -1.70
C PHE A 306 -13.14 -10.66 -1.35
N VAL A 307 -14.44 -10.72 -1.09
CA VAL A 307 -15.16 -11.97 -0.81
C VAL A 307 -15.07 -12.94 -1.99
N VAL A 308 -15.29 -12.44 -3.22
CA VAL A 308 -15.14 -13.24 -4.45
C VAL A 308 -13.71 -13.74 -4.61
N TRP A 309 -12.72 -12.86 -4.38
CA TRP A 309 -11.31 -13.23 -4.45
C TRP A 309 -10.93 -14.33 -3.47
N MET A 310 -11.41 -14.26 -2.23
CA MET A 310 -11.15 -15.32 -1.25
C MET A 310 -11.76 -16.66 -1.67
N GLY A 311 -12.90 -16.65 -2.38
CA GLY A 311 -13.41 -17.84 -3.05
C GLY A 311 -12.47 -18.40 -4.13
N VAL A 312 -11.87 -17.55 -4.97
CA VAL A 312 -10.86 -17.99 -5.94
C VAL A 312 -9.66 -18.63 -5.23
N VAL A 313 -9.12 -17.95 -4.21
CA VAL A 313 -7.99 -18.43 -3.41
C VAL A 313 -8.33 -19.79 -2.76
N GLY A 314 -9.50 -19.92 -2.15
CA GLY A 314 -9.93 -21.18 -1.53
C GLY A 314 -9.99 -22.34 -2.52
N GLY A 315 -10.46 -22.10 -3.74
CA GLY A 315 -10.50 -23.14 -4.77
C GLY A 315 -9.11 -23.52 -5.29
N VAL A 316 -8.20 -22.55 -5.43
CA VAL A 316 -6.78 -22.82 -5.75
C VAL A 316 -6.13 -23.67 -4.65
N VAL A 317 -6.35 -23.33 -3.38
CA VAL A 317 -5.83 -24.11 -2.24
C VAL A 317 -6.37 -25.54 -2.26
N GLY A 318 -7.68 -25.72 -2.50
CA GLY A 318 -8.30 -27.05 -2.61
C GLY A 318 -7.70 -27.90 -3.73
N ARG A 319 -7.47 -27.29 -4.90
CA ARG A 319 -6.81 -27.95 -6.04
C ARG A 319 -5.36 -28.35 -5.71
N ILE A 320 -4.57 -27.45 -5.11
CA ILE A 320 -3.19 -27.73 -4.71
C ILE A 320 -3.14 -28.87 -3.70
N ALA A 321 -4.00 -28.83 -2.67
CA ALA A 321 -4.06 -29.87 -1.64
C ALA A 321 -4.38 -31.24 -2.25
N THR A 322 -5.28 -31.30 -3.22
CA THR A 322 -5.62 -32.56 -3.90
C THR A 322 -4.45 -33.09 -4.73
N GLY A 323 -3.71 -32.21 -5.41
CA GLY A 323 -2.50 -32.61 -6.15
C GLY A 323 -1.41 -33.16 -5.23
N LEU A 324 -1.21 -32.56 -4.05
CA LEU A 324 -0.26 -33.05 -3.05
C LEU A 324 -0.66 -34.42 -2.47
N LEU A 325 -1.95 -34.70 -2.40
CA LEU A 325 -2.48 -35.99 -1.95
C LEU A 325 -2.56 -37.05 -3.08
N GLY A 326 -2.10 -36.73 -4.30
CA GLY A 326 -2.16 -37.65 -5.44
C GLY A 326 -3.58 -37.89 -5.96
N GLY A 327 -4.52 -36.99 -5.69
CA GLY A 327 -5.90 -37.10 -6.15
C GLY A 327 -6.02 -36.93 -7.67
N GLY A 328 -6.94 -37.67 -8.28
CA GLY A 328 -7.23 -37.58 -9.70
C GLY A 328 -7.87 -36.22 -10.11
N PRO A 329 -8.00 -35.96 -11.43
CA PRO A 329 -8.53 -34.69 -11.94
C PRO A 329 -9.96 -34.41 -11.45
N GLU A 330 -10.80 -35.43 -11.31
CA GLU A 330 -12.17 -35.27 -10.78
C GLU A 330 -12.17 -34.80 -9.32
N MET A 331 -11.30 -35.37 -8.49
CA MET A 331 -11.15 -34.94 -7.10
C MET A 331 -10.66 -33.50 -7.04
N ALA A 332 -9.74 -33.10 -7.93
CA ALA A 332 -9.22 -31.75 -7.98
C ALA A 332 -10.29 -30.72 -8.36
N VAL A 333 -11.21 -31.06 -9.27
CA VAL A 333 -12.36 -30.20 -9.62
C VAL A 333 -13.33 -30.07 -8.45
N ARG A 334 -13.66 -31.18 -7.77
CA ARG A 334 -14.53 -31.16 -6.58
C ARG A 334 -13.90 -30.34 -5.45
N ALA A 335 -12.61 -30.52 -5.19
CA ALA A 335 -11.90 -29.77 -4.17
C ALA A 335 -11.79 -28.28 -4.51
N LEU A 336 -11.64 -27.93 -5.79
CA LEU A 336 -11.71 -26.53 -6.23
C LEU A 336 -13.09 -25.92 -5.94
N GLY A 337 -14.17 -26.62 -6.29
CA GLY A 337 -15.53 -26.16 -6.00
C GLY A 337 -15.79 -25.97 -4.50
N TRP A 338 -15.48 -26.99 -3.70
CA TRP A 338 -15.65 -26.93 -2.24
C TRP A 338 -14.78 -25.85 -1.59
N GLY A 339 -13.50 -25.77 -1.97
CA GLY A 339 -12.58 -24.74 -1.49
C GLY A 339 -13.11 -23.33 -1.77
N SER A 340 -13.65 -23.11 -2.97
CA SER A 340 -14.25 -21.81 -3.32
C SER A 340 -15.49 -21.49 -2.50
N VAL A 341 -16.42 -22.42 -2.35
CA VAL A 341 -17.66 -22.20 -1.59
C VAL A 341 -17.36 -21.93 -0.11
N VAL A 342 -16.46 -22.70 0.50
CA VAL A 342 -16.12 -22.56 1.92
C VAL A 342 -15.47 -21.20 2.18
N PHE A 343 -14.44 -20.82 1.43
CA PHE A 343 -13.75 -19.55 1.67
C PHE A 343 -14.63 -18.35 1.34
N PHE A 344 -15.41 -18.42 0.25
CA PHE A 344 -16.42 -17.40 -0.05
C PHE A 344 -17.43 -17.27 1.09
N GLY A 345 -18.01 -18.39 1.56
CA GLY A 345 -19.01 -18.38 2.61
C GLY A 345 -18.50 -17.84 3.94
N VAL A 346 -17.29 -18.26 4.37
CA VAL A 346 -16.65 -17.79 5.60
C VAL A 346 -16.36 -16.29 5.53
N THR A 347 -15.80 -15.81 4.42
CA THR A 347 -15.46 -14.39 4.27
C THR A 347 -16.69 -13.52 4.06
N PHE A 348 -17.69 -13.99 3.33
CA PHE A 348 -18.99 -13.34 3.18
C PHE A 348 -19.68 -13.20 4.55
N TYR A 349 -19.76 -14.29 5.32
CA TYR A 349 -20.36 -14.25 6.64
C TYR A 349 -19.61 -13.31 7.57
N GLY A 350 -18.28 -13.40 7.61
CA GLY A 350 -17.43 -12.59 8.48
C GLY A 350 -17.48 -11.09 8.18
N LEU A 351 -17.45 -10.70 6.90
CA LEU A 351 -17.31 -9.30 6.49
C LEU A 351 -18.63 -8.63 6.10
N VAL A 352 -19.62 -9.38 5.63
CA VAL A 352 -20.88 -8.82 5.13
C VAL A 352 -22.03 -9.02 6.11
N VAL A 353 -22.11 -10.18 6.78
CA VAL A 353 -23.28 -10.58 7.58
C VAL A 353 -23.12 -10.34 9.09
N ARG A 354 -21.94 -10.66 9.65
CA ARG A 354 -21.71 -10.69 11.10
C ARG A 354 -21.64 -9.30 11.75
N GLU A 355 -21.08 -8.33 11.03
CA GLU A 355 -21.09 -6.91 11.43
C GLU A 355 -22.42 -6.23 11.11
#